data_AF-A0A5E8VK19-F1
#
_entry.id   AF-A0A5E8VK19-F1
#
_cell.length_a   1.000
_cell.length_b   1.000
_cell.length_c   1.000
_cell.angle_alpha   90.00
_cell.angle_beta   90.00
_cell.angle_gamma   90.00
#
_symmetry.space_group_name_H-M   'P 1'
#
loop_
_entity.id
_entity.type
_entity.pdbx_description
1 polymer ?
#
loop_
_entity_poly.entity_id
_entity_poly.type
_entity_poly.pdbx_seq_one_letter_code
_entity_poly.pdbx_strand_id
1 'polypeptide(L)'
;MKRTLALAMLLALGLVATARAATEADYKTAYTAAEAASKEAAGLRNQWTVTVSMLAAARKAADSGDFDRAIAAAREAEALARASIFQATSEKEAWKAMEIR
;
A
#
# COMPACT_ATOMS: atom_id res chain seq x y z
N MET A 1 23.34 -3.69 36.23
CA MET A 1 23.24 -2.34 35.61
C MET A 1 24.17 -2.11 34.40
N LYS A 2 25.34 -2.76 34.27
CA LYS A 2 26.26 -2.51 33.14
C LYS A 2 26.00 -3.35 31.86
N ARG A 3 25.30 -4.48 31.98
CA ARG A 3 24.98 -5.39 30.85
C ARG A 3 23.74 -4.96 30.05
N THR A 4 22.83 -4.22 30.67
CA THR A 4 21.62 -3.68 30.03
C THR A 4 21.91 -2.49 29.12
N LEU A 5 22.94 -1.68 29.40
CA LEU A 5 23.35 -0.59 28.51
C LEU A 5 24.01 -1.10 27.21
N ALA A 6 24.78 -2.19 27.26
CA ALA A 6 25.46 -2.73 26.09
C ALA A 6 24.47 -3.30 25.06
N LEU A 7 23.35 -3.89 25.53
CA LEU A 7 22.30 -4.44 24.66
C LEU A 7 21.46 -3.34 23.98
N ALA A 8 21.25 -2.21 24.67
CA ALA A 8 20.55 -1.05 24.10
C ALA A 8 21.36 -0.33 23.01
N MET A 9 22.69 -0.27 23.12
CA MET A 9 23.55 0.31 22.08
C MET A 9 23.63 -0.56 20.81
N LEU A 10 23.61 -1.89 20.94
CA LEU A 10 23.63 -2.80 19.77
C LEU A 10 22.32 -2.75 18.97
N LEU A 11 21.19 -2.49 19.62
CA LEU A 11 19.89 -2.33 18.94
C LEU A 11 19.79 -1.01 18.15
N ALA A 12 20.54 0.01 18.55
CA ALA A 12 20.57 1.32 17.89
C ALA A 12 21.44 1.35 16.61
N LEU A 13 22.38 0.42 16.44
CA LEU A 13 23.24 0.34 15.25
C LEU A 13 22.62 -0.43 14.07
N GLY A 14 21.50 -1.13 14.27
CA GLY A 14 20.92 -2.02 13.25
C GLY A 14 20.05 -1.35 12.18
N LEU A 15 19.67 -0.08 12.37
CA LEU A 15 18.71 0.61 11.49
C LEU A 15 19.30 1.88 10.86
N VAL A 16 20.53 1.81 10.36
CA VAL A 16 20.94 2.77 9.31
C VAL A 16 20.28 2.33 8.01
N ALA A 17 18.98 2.61 7.88
CA ALA A 17 18.32 2.65 6.58
C ALA A 17 19.02 3.76 5.79
N THR A 18 19.92 3.38 4.89
CA THR A 18 20.50 4.32 3.95
C THR A 18 19.35 4.90 3.13
N ALA A 19 19.02 6.16 3.40
CA ALA A 19 18.04 6.91 2.63
C ALA A 19 18.59 7.03 1.20
N ARG A 20 18.21 6.09 0.35
CA ARG A 20 18.44 6.14 -1.09
C ARG A 20 17.27 6.88 -1.72
N ALA A 21 17.55 7.77 -2.66
CA ALA A 21 16.51 8.44 -3.43
C ALA A 21 15.63 7.39 -4.12
N ALA A 22 14.31 7.58 -4.06
CA ALA A 22 13.37 6.76 -4.80
C ALA A 22 13.68 6.82 -6.30
N THR A 23 13.65 5.67 -6.96
CA THR A 23 13.88 5.56 -8.40
C THR A 23 12.59 5.36 -9.17
N GLU A 24 12.65 5.59 -10.48
CA GLU A 24 11.54 5.25 -11.39
C GLU A 24 11.19 3.75 -11.33
N ALA A 25 12.19 2.88 -11.13
CA ALA A 25 11.98 1.45 -10.99
C ALA A 25 11.21 1.10 -9.70
N ASP A 26 11.51 1.78 -8.60
CA ASP A 26 10.79 1.61 -7.33
C ASP A 26 9.33 2.06 -7.49
N TYR A 27 9.09 3.20 -8.15
CA TYR A 27 7.74 3.65 -8.50
C TYR A 27 7.00 2.64 -9.37
N LYS A 28 7.60 2.16 -10.48
CA LYS A 28 6.95 1.18 -11.37
C LYS A 28 6.55 -0.08 -10.64
N THR A 29 7.38 -0.54 -9.70
CA THR A 29 7.08 -1.69 -8.84
C THR A 29 5.87 -1.42 -7.95
N ALA A 30 5.89 -0.30 -7.22
CA ALA A 30 4.79 0.08 -6.33
C ALA A 30 3.47 0.32 -7.10
N TYR A 31 3.53 1.01 -8.24
CA TYR A 31 2.37 1.29 -9.07
C TYR A 31 1.75 0.02 -9.65
N THR A 32 2.57 -0.94 -10.10
CA THR A 32 2.07 -2.22 -10.63
C THR A 32 1.30 -3.00 -9.55
N ALA A 33 1.81 -3.03 -8.31
CA ALA A 33 1.13 -3.68 -7.19
C ALA A 33 -0.22 -2.99 -6.88
N ALA A 34 -0.24 -1.66 -6.83
CA ALA A 34 -1.44 -0.88 -6.59
C ALA A 34 -2.48 -1.04 -7.71
N GLU A 35 -2.05 -1.05 -8.97
CA GLU A 35 -2.93 -1.23 -10.13
C GLU A 35 -3.53 -2.65 -10.15
N ALA A 36 -2.74 -3.67 -9.83
CA ALA A 36 -3.22 -5.05 -9.74
C ALA A 36 -4.31 -5.20 -8.66
N ALA A 37 -4.06 -4.69 -7.45
CA ALA A 37 -5.05 -4.69 -6.37
C ALA A 37 -6.31 -3.90 -6.76
N SER A 38 -6.14 -2.74 -7.41
CA SER A 38 -7.29 -1.96 -7.88
C SER A 38 -8.11 -2.67 -8.96
N LYS A 39 -7.47 -3.44 -9.86
CA LYS A 39 -8.15 -4.25 -10.88
C LYS A 39 -8.91 -5.41 -10.24
N GLU A 40 -8.35 -6.06 -9.23
CA GLU A 40 -9.04 -7.07 -8.43
C GLU A 40 -10.28 -6.50 -7.75
N ALA A 41 -10.16 -5.35 -7.08
CA ALA A 41 -11.29 -4.64 -6.49
C ALA A 41 -12.38 -4.31 -7.52
N ALA A 42 -12.00 -3.92 -8.74
CA ALA A 42 -12.93 -3.69 -9.84
C ALA A 42 -13.63 -4.97 -10.30
N GLY A 43 -12.92 -6.09 -10.34
CA GLY A 43 -13.49 -7.42 -10.61
C GLY A 43 -14.55 -7.84 -9.57
N LEU A 44 -14.39 -7.40 -8.32
CA LEU A 44 -15.38 -7.56 -7.25
C LEU A 44 -16.49 -6.49 -7.27
N ARG A 45 -16.50 -5.60 -8.26
CA ARG A 45 -17.40 -4.43 -8.35
C ARG A 45 -17.33 -3.51 -7.13
N ASN A 46 -16.22 -3.52 -6.40
CA ASN A 46 -16.01 -2.70 -5.20
C ASN A 46 -14.74 -1.86 -5.31
N GLN A 47 -14.41 -1.38 -6.53
CA GLN A 47 -13.35 -0.40 -6.71
C GLN A 47 -13.82 0.96 -6.21
N TRP A 48 -13.11 1.51 -5.24
CA TRP A 48 -13.39 2.85 -4.75
C TRP A 48 -12.80 3.92 -5.65
N THR A 49 -13.53 5.01 -5.84
CA THR A 49 -13.11 6.16 -6.67
C THR A 49 -11.88 6.87 -6.09
N VAL A 50 -11.71 6.86 -4.76
CA VAL A 50 -10.50 7.40 -4.11
C VAL A 50 -9.24 6.61 -4.49
N THR A 51 -9.33 5.29 -4.63
CA THR A 51 -8.22 4.46 -5.08
C THR A 51 -7.78 4.82 -6.50
N VAL A 52 -8.74 5.01 -7.40
CA VAL A 52 -8.47 5.47 -8.78
C VAL A 52 -7.83 6.86 -8.78
N SER A 53 -8.31 7.74 -7.93
CA SER A 53 -7.76 9.09 -7.79
C SER A 53 -6.31 9.06 -7.27
N MET A 54 -5.98 8.15 -6.35
CA MET A 54 -4.61 7.97 -5.86
C MET A 54 -3.67 7.35 -6.89
N LEU A 55 -4.15 6.42 -7.72
CA LEU A 55 -3.38 5.94 -8.88
C LEU A 55 -3.07 7.09 -9.86
N ALA A 56 -4.05 7.94 -10.15
CA ALA A 56 -3.84 9.12 -11.00
C ALA A 56 -2.84 10.11 -10.37
N ALA A 57 -2.91 10.33 -9.06
CA ALA A 57 -1.96 11.17 -8.33
C ALA A 57 -0.54 10.58 -8.35
N ALA A 58 -0.41 9.26 -8.17
CA ALA A 58 0.86 8.55 -8.27
C ALA A 58 1.50 8.72 -9.65
N ARG A 59 0.69 8.54 -10.72
CA ARG A 59 1.14 8.75 -12.09
C ARG A 59 1.61 10.18 -12.33
N LYS A 60 0.82 11.16 -11.91
CA LYS A 60 1.17 12.59 -12.05
C LYS A 60 2.48 12.95 -11.33
N ALA A 61 2.71 12.42 -10.13
CA ALA A 61 3.95 12.65 -9.40
C ALA A 61 5.16 12.01 -10.11
N ALA A 62 5.01 10.79 -10.62
CA ALA A 62 6.05 10.12 -11.40
C ALA A 62 6.37 10.86 -12.72
N ASP A 63 5.35 11.37 -13.41
CA ASP A 63 5.53 12.17 -14.63
C ASP A 63 6.32 13.48 -14.35
N SER A 64 6.29 14.00 -13.12
CA SER A 64 7.13 15.12 -12.66
C SER A 64 8.50 14.72 -12.10
N GLY A 65 8.83 13.43 -12.07
CA GLY A 65 10.07 12.91 -11.47
C GLY A 65 10.09 12.86 -9.93
N ASP A 66 8.95 13.14 -9.29
CA ASP A 66 8.80 13.06 -7.84
C ASP A 66 8.44 11.61 -7.44
N PHE A 67 9.44 10.73 -7.49
CA PHE A 67 9.25 9.31 -7.24
C PHE A 67 8.89 9.00 -5.79
N ASP A 68 9.31 9.83 -4.83
CA ASP A 68 8.92 9.67 -3.42
C ASP A 68 7.41 9.85 -3.25
N ARG A 69 6.84 10.94 -3.80
CA ARG A 69 5.38 11.15 -3.78
C ARG A 69 4.65 10.12 -4.63
N ALA A 70 5.22 9.71 -5.74
CA ALA A 70 4.62 8.70 -6.60
C ALA A 70 4.48 7.35 -5.89
N ILE A 71 5.52 6.91 -5.18
CA ILE A 71 5.52 5.69 -4.38
C ILE A 71 4.54 5.80 -3.22
N ALA A 72 4.52 6.94 -2.51
CA ALA A 72 3.60 7.15 -1.40
C ALA A 72 2.12 7.03 -1.86
N ALA A 73 1.76 7.72 -2.95
CA ALA A 73 0.42 7.65 -3.51
C ALA A 73 0.07 6.25 -4.05
N ALA A 74 1.02 5.54 -4.67
CA ALA A 74 0.80 4.17 -5.12
C ALA A 74 0.54 3.22 -3.93
N ARG A 75 1.29 3.34 -2.83
CA ARG A 75 1.08 2.52 -1.63
C ARG A 75 -0.26 2.82 -0.96
N GLU A 76 -0.66 4.09 -0.92
CA GLU A 76 -1.99 4.47 -0.41
C GLU A 76 -3.10 3.88 -1.28
N ALA A 77 -2.97 3.95 -2.61
CA ALA A 77 -3.90 3.30 -3.54
C ALA A 77 -3.98 1.78 -3.31
N GLU A 78 -2.85 1.11 -3.10
CA GLU A 78 -2.82 -0.32 -2.80
C GLU A 78 -3.56 -0.64 -1.49
N ALA A 79 -3.31 0.12 -0.43
CA ALA A 79 -3.98 -0.07 0.86
C ALA A 79 -5.50 0.11 0.74
N LEU A 80 -5.95 1.14 0.02
CA LEU A 80 -7.37 1.39 -0.22
C LEU A 80 -8.01 0.27 -1.05
N ALA A 81 -7.35 -0.22 -2.10
CA ALA A 81 -7.84 -1.36 -2.88
C ALA A 81 -7.97 -2.63 -2.03
N ARG A 82 -6.97 -2.94 -1.19
CA ARG A 82 -7.02 -4.10 -0.30
C ARG A 82 -8.14 -3.99 0.73
N ALA A 83 -8.36 -2.79 1.28
CA ALA A 83 -9.48 -2.53 2.18
C ALA A 83 -10.83 -2.77 1.49
N SER A 84 -11.00 -2.32 0.24
CA SER A 84 -12.25 -2.51 -0.48
C SER A 84 -12.49 -3.97 -0.88
N ILE A 85 -11.44 -4.72 -1.22
CA ILE A 85 -11.51 -6.18 -1.44
C ILE A 85 -11.95 -6.89 -0.16
N PHE A 86 -11.34 -6.55 0.97
CA PHE A 86 -11.69 -7.12 2.27
C PHE A 86 -13.16 -6.86 2.61
N GLN A 87 -13.62 -5.61 2.43
CA GLN A 87 -15.02 -5.26 2.67
C GLN A 87 -15.96 -6.10 1.80
N ALA A 88 -15.76 -6.13 0.47
CA ALA A 88 -16.63 -6.87 -0.45
C ALA A 88 -16.71 -8.36 -0.09
N THR A 89 -15.57 -8.95 0.29
CA THR A 89 -15.51 -10.36 0.70
C THR A 89 -16.22 -10.59 2.02
N SER A 90 -16.01 -9.70 3.00
CA SER A 90 -16.63 -9.81 4.33
C SER A 90 -18.16 -9.68 4.27
N GLU A 91 -18.68 -8.74 3.48
CA GLU A 91 -20.11 -8.51 3.31
C GLU A 91 -20.77 -9.72 2.63
N LYS A 92 -20.13 -10.28 1.60
CA LYS A 92 -20.61 -11.49 0.93
C LYS A 92 -20.74 -12.68 1.90
N GLU A 93 -19.77 -12.89 2.78
CA GLU A 93 -19.84 -13.99 3.76
C GLU A 93 -20.85 -13.71 4.88
N ALA A 94 -20.96 -12.45 5.34
CA ALA A 94 -21.97 -12.06 6.33
C ALA A 94 -23.40 -12.28 5.80
N TRP A 95 -23.65 -11.98 4.54
CA TRP A 95 -24.97 -12.19 3.92
C TRP A 95 -25.34 -13.68 3.87
N LYS A 96 -24.43 -14.53 3.40
CA LYS A 96 -24.64 -15.99 3.40
C LYS A 96 -24.94 -16.54 4.79
N ALA A 97 -24.24 -16.06 5.82
CA ALA A 97 -24.44 -16.52 7.19
C ALA A 97 -25.82 -16.12 7.75
N MET A 98 -26.41 -15.01 7.27
CA MET A 98 -27.77 -14.61 7.64
C MET A 98 -28.86 -15.44 6.92
N GLU A 99 -28.62 -15.86 5.68
CA GLU A 99 -29.57 -16.64 4.88
C GLU A 99 -29.69 -18.11 5.32
N ILE A 100 -28.66 -18.68 5.96
CA ILE A 100 -28.63 -20.09 6.41
C ILE A 100 -29.28 -20.29 7.80
N ARG A 101 -30.03 -19.29 8.29
CA ARG A 101 -30.65 -19.30 9.63
C ARG A 101 -32.14 -19.62 9.60
#